data_AF-A0A9E4GSI2-F1
#
_entry.id   AF-A0A9E4GSI2-F1
#
_cell.length_a   1.000
_cell.length_b   1.000
_cell.length_c   1.000
_cell.angle_alpha   90.00
_cell.angle_beta   90.00
_cell.angle_gamma   90.00
#
_symmetry.space_group_name_H-M   'P 1'
#
loop_
_entity.id
_entity.type
_entity.pdbx_description
1 polymer ?
#
loop_
_entity_poly.entity_id
_entity_poly.type
_entity_poly.pdbx_seq_one_letter_code
_entity_poly.pdbx_strand_id
1 'polypeptide(L)'
;MSDLTSACGYDDGRVEVETSFDIVSTRGPTAETGAAAVPFFAAVVDPDGRVIAKETFESRAEFPAGRRKIAVRETVTQRIPLPQRDRGRHYQVLVGLQLTPEQLEYNEARR
;
A
#
# COMPACT_ATOMS: atom_id res chain seq x y z
N MET A 1 -7.28 -0.58 -5.71
CA MET A 1 -6.19 -1.53 -5.45
C MET A 1 -6.73 -2.93 -5.67
N SER A 2 -5.99 -3.80 -6.38
CA SER A 2 -6.42 -5.17 -6.67
C SER A 2 -5.25 -6.15 -6.55
N ASP A 3 -5.54 -7.44 -6.72
CA ASP A 3 -4.52 -8.48 -6.90
C ASP A 3 -3.47 -8.50 -5.77
N LEU A 4 -3.98 -8.43 -4.54
CA LEU A 4 -3.17 -8.47 -3.32
C LEU A 4 -2.68 -9.89 -3.06
N THR A 5 -1.36 -10.05 -3.00
CA THR A 5 -0.67 -11.29 -2.66
C THR A 5 0.37 -11.01 -1.60
N SER A 6 0.64 -11.97 -0.73
CA SER A 6 1.66 -11.84 0.30
C SER A 6 2.40 -13.15 0.52
N ALA A 7 3.70 -13.05 0.73
CA ALA A 7 4.58 -14.14 1.10
C ALA A 7 5.30 -13.78 2.41
N CYS A 8 5.37 -14.74 3.34
CA CYS A 8 6.02 -14.55 4.63
C CYS A 8 7.20 -15.51 4.79
N GLY A 9 8.37 -14.98 5.09
CA GLY A 9 9.56 -15.71 5.51
C GLY A 9 9.86 -15.51 6.99
N TYR A 10 10.34 -16.55 7.66
CA TYR A 10 10.77 -16.49 9.06
C TYR A 10 12.27 -16.73 9.13
N ASP A 11 13.03 -15.75 9.59
CA ASP A 11 14.48 -15.88 9.77
C ASP A 11 14.91 -15.24 11.08
N ASP A 12 15.73 -15.95 11.85
CA ASP A 12 16.42 -15.48 13.07
C ASP A 12 15.66 -14.46 13.96
N GLY A 13 14.45 -14.82 14.40
CA GLY A 13 13.63 -13.94 15.27
C GLY A 13 13.02 -12.74 14.55
N ARG A 14 12.88 -12.81 13.23
CA ARG A 14 12.25 -11.81 12.37
C ARG A 14 11.27 -12.48 11.42
N VAL A 15 10.28 -11.71 11.00
CA VAL A 15 9.44 -12.03 9.85
C VAL A 15 9.67 -11.02 8.76
N GLU A 16 9.89 -11.54 7.56
CA GLU A 16 9.91 -10.76 6.34
C GLU A 16 8.59 -11.00 5.62
N VAL A 17 7.82 -9.93 5.43
CA VAL A 17 6.57 -9.97 4.67
C VAL A 17 6.80 -9.24 3.37
N GLU A 18 6.74 -9.99 2.27
CA GLU A 18 6.65 -9.42 0.94
C GLU A 18 5.18 -9.30 0.57
N THR A 19 4.75 -8.11 0.17
CA THR A 19 3.38 -7.85 -0.26
C THR A 19 3.40 -7.25 -1.66
N SER A 20 2.68 -7.88 -2.59
CA SER A 20 2.54 -7.42 -3.96
C SER A 20 1.09 -7.12 -4.30
N PHE A 21 0.83 -6.00 -4.96
CA PHE A 21 -0.53 -5.54 -5.29
C PHE A 21 -0.53 -4.61 -6.51
N ASP A 22 -1.71 -4.42 -7.10
CA ASP A 22 -1.91 -3.47 -8.19
C ASP A 22 -2.55 -2.17 -7.69
N ILE A 23 -1.91 -1.05 -8.00
CA ILE A 23 -2.53 0.27 -7.96
C ILE A 23 -3.19 0.52 -9.31
N VAL A 24 -4.53 0.42 -9.30
CA VAL A 24 -5.36 0.67 -10.47
C VAL A 24 -5.79 2.13 -10.48
N SER A 25 -5.35 2.87 -11.49
CA SER A 25 -5.61 4.30 -11.62
C SER A 25 -6.42 4.59 -12.88
N THR A 26 -7.36 5.53 -12.77
CA THR A 26 -8.17 6.00 -13.90
C THR A 26 -7.97 7.50 -14.08
N ARG A 27 -7.58 7.91 -15.28
CA ARG A 27 -7.43 9.31 -15.65
C ARG A 27 -8.80 9.99 -15.82
N GLY A 28 -9.01 11.06 -15.06
CA GLY A 28 -10.17 11.93 -15.17
C GLY A 28 -10.21 12.68 -16.51
N PRO A 29 -11.40 13.07 -16.99
CA PRO A 29 -11.57 13.76 -18.27
C PRO A 29 -10.87 15.13 -18.31
N THR A 30 -10.72 15.78 -17.16
CA THR A 30 -10.08 17.09 -17.00
C THR A 30 -8.62 17.01 -16.54
N ALA A 31 -8.03 15.81 -16.46
CA ALA A 31 -6.65 15.66 -16.03
C ALA A 31 -5.71 16.29 -17.07
N GLU A 32 -4.92 17.27 -16.63
CA GLU A 32 -4.00 18.03 -17.48
C GLU A 32 -2.76 17.19 -17.87
N THR A 33 -2.29 16.33 -16.97
CA THR A 33 -1.09 15.52 -17.16
C THR A 33 -1.41 14.08 -17.58
N GLY A 34 -0.48 13.47 -18.31
CA GLY A 34 -0.47 12.04 -18.60
C GLY A 34 0.18 11.19 -17.52
N ALA A 35 0.53 11.77 -16.36
CA ALA A 35 1.16 11.08 -15.26
C ALA A 35 0.67 11.61 -13.91
N ALA A 36 0.62 10.75 -12.89
CA ALA A 36 0.28 11.10 -11.53
C ALA A 36 1.17 10.36 -10.52
N ALA A 37 1.58 11.06 -9.48
CA ALA A 37 2.15 10.45 -8.28
C ALA A 37 1.00 9.93 -7.40
N VAL A 38 1.06 8.66 -6.99
CA VAL A 38 0.06 8.02 -6.16
C VAL A 38 0.75 7.59 -4.85
N PRO A 39 0.68 8.42 -3.80
CA PRO A 39 1.25 8.08 -2.52
C PRO A 39 0.45 6.96 -1.85
N PHE A 40 1.14 5.98 -1.31
CA PHE A 40 0.57 4.84 -0.59
C PHE A 40 1.43 4.51 0.63
N PHE A 41 0.93 3.64 1.50
CA PHE A 41 1.67 3.18 2.67
C PHE A 41 1.57 1.67 2.85
N ALA A 42 2.57 1.11 3.51
CA ALA A 42 2.51 -0.19 4.16
C ALA A 42 2.75 -0.01 5.65
N ALA A 43 1.90 -0.63 6.48
CA ALA A 43 1.97 -0.52 7.93
C ALA A 43 1.85 -1.89 8.59
N VAL A 44 2.58 -2.08 9.68
CA VAL A 44 2.53 -3.27 10.52
C VAL A 44 1.76 -2.94 11.77
N VAL A 45 0.74 -3.74 12.06
CA VAL A 45 -0.15 -3.58 13.19
C VAL A 45 0.04 -4.75 14.14
N ASP A 46 0.21 -4.46 15.42
CA ASP A 46 0.34 -5.46 16.47
C ASP A 46 -1.02 -6.09 16.84
N PRO A 47 -1.04 -7.14 17.67
CA PRO A 47 -2.28 -7.80 18.06
C PRO A 47 -3.24 -6.91 18.86
N ASP A 48 -2.74 -5.82 19.45
CA ASP A 48 -3.52 -4.83 20.20
C ASP A 48 -4.10 -3.74 19.27
N GLY A 49 -3.85 -3.84 17.96
CA GLY A 49 -4.33 -2.89 16.95
C GLY A 49 -3.49 -1.64 16.80
N ARG A 50 -2.28 -1.59 17.38
CA ARG A 50 -1.38 -0.43 17.30
C ARG A 50 -0.48 -0.55 16.08
N VAL A 51 -0.33 0.55 15.35
CA VAL A 51 0.66 0.64 14.26
C VAL A 51 2.06 0.75 14.88
N ILE A 52 2.87 -0.29 14.69
CA ILE A 52 4.24 -0.36 15.24
C ILE A 52 5.32 0.01 14.22
N ALA A 53 4.98 -0.06 12.92
CA ALA A 53 5.82 0.41 11.84
C ALA A 53 4.93 0.89 10.69
N LYS A 54 5.34 1.96 10.02
CA LYS A 54 4.68 2.46 8.82
C LYS A 54 5.72 3.09 7.91
N GLU A 55 5.61 2.79 6.63
CA GLU A 55 6.42 3.41 5.58
C GLU A 55 5.50 3.90 4.46
N THR A 56 5.85 5.06 3.90
CA THR A 56 5.13 5.70 2.79
C THR A 56 5.96 5.63 1.53
N PHE A 57 5.30 5.34 0.43
CA PHE A 57 5.90 5.17 -0.88
C PHE A 57 5.12 6.01 -1.90
N GLU A 58 5.71 6.23 -3.07
CA GLU A 58 5.07 6.93 -4.19
C GLU A 58 5.12 6.05 -5.43
N SER A 59 3.95 5.60 -5.89
CA SER A 59 3.79 4.90 -7.16
C SER A 59 3.62 5.91 -8.29
N ARG A 60 4.30 5.70 -9.41
CA ARG A 60 4.18 6.56 -10.58
C ARG A 60 3.20 5.97 -11.60
N ALA A 61 2.04 6.60 -11.73
CA ALA A 61 1.02 6.23 -12.69
C ALA A 61 1.21 6.99 -14.01
N GLU A 62 1.77 6.35 -15.03
CA GLU A 62 1.91 6.93 -16.38
C GLU A 62 0.84 6.37 -17.34
N PHE A 63 0.13 7.25 -18.03
CA PHE A 63 -0.95 6.92 -18.95
C PHE A 63 -0.49 7.05 -20.40
N PRO A 64 -0.29 5.92 -21.12
CA PRO A 64 0.01 5.96 -22.54
C PRO A 64 -1.11 6.62 -23.36
N ALA A 65 -0.77 7.11 -24.55
CA ALA A 65 -1.74 7.68 -25.47
C ALA A 65 -2.92 6.72 -25.72
N GLY A 66 -4.14 7.22 -25.62
CA GLY A 66 -5.37 6.43 -25.79
C GLY A 66 -5.75 5.53 -24.61
N ARG A 67 -4.98 5.50 -23.52
CA ARG A 67 -5.29 4.70 -22.32
C ARG A 67 -5.74 5.59 -21.16
N ARG A 68 -6.96 5.35 -20.68
CA ARG A 68 -7.51 6.05 -19.51
C ARG A 68 -7.37 5.28 -18.21
N LYS A 69 -7.15 3.96 -18.26
CA LYS A 69 -7.01 3.09 -17.11
C LYS A 69 -5.72 2.30 -17.21
N ILE A 70 -4.97 2.26 -16.12
CA ILE A 70 -3.73 1.49 -15.98
C ILE A 70 -3.74 0.73 -14.66
N ALA A 71 -2.87 -0.26 -14.54
CA ALA A 71 -2.52 -0.92 -13.30
C ALA A 71 -0.99 -0.91 -13.17
N VAL A 72 -0.48 -0.50 -12.02
CA VAL A 72 0.94 -0.53 -11.68
C VAL A 72 1.12 -1.55 -10.56
N ARG A 73 1.96 -2.56 -10.79
CA ARG A 73 2.31 -3.55 -9.77
C ARG A 73 3.37 -2.96 -8.86
N GLU A 74 3.05 -2.91 -7.58
CA GLU A 74 3.96 -2.55 -6.50
C GLU A 74 4.31 -3.79 -5.68
N THR A 75 5.55 -3.85 -5.20
CA THR A 75 6.03 -4.88 -4.28
C THR A 75 6.75 -4.19 -3.13
N VAL A 76 6.31 -4.46 -1.91
CA VAL A 76 6.88 -3.89 -0.68
C VAL A 76 7.32 -5.00 0.25
N THR A 77 8.46 -4.80 0.90
CA THR A 77 9.02 -5.77 1.86
C THR A 77 9.09 -5.14 3.23
N GLN A 78 8.39 -5.70 4.21
CA GLN A 78 8.47 -5.29 5.61
C GLN A 78 9.30 -6.29 6.40
N ARG A 79 10.22 -5.77 7.24
CA ARG A 79 10.99 -6.59 8.19
C ARG A 79 10.53 -6.30 9.60
N ILE A 80 9.91 -7.28 10.23
CA ILE A 80 9.29 -7.17 11.55
C ILE A 80 10.14 -7.95 12.55
N PRO A 81 10.74 -7.30 13.56
CA PRO A 81 11.37 -8.00 14.66
C PRO A 81 10.32 -8.77 15.47
N LEU A 82 10.51 -10.07 15.62
CA LEU A 82 9.65 -10.96 16.41
C LEU A 82 10.46 -11.59 17.54
N PRO A 83 10.53 -10.94 18.72
CA PRO A 83 11.26 -11.49 19.87
C PRO A 83 10.71 -12.86 20.32
N GLN A 84 9.47 -13.20 19.94
CA GLN A 84 8.88 -14.53 20.12
C GLN A 84 8.22 -14.97 18.80
N ARG A 85 8.72 -16.05 18.21
CA ARG A 85 8.27 -16.58 16.90
C ARG A 85 6.76 -16.83 16.81
N ASP A 86 6.14 -17.26 17.91
CA ASP A 86 4.71 -17.64 17.93
C ASP A 86 3.75 -16.45 17.81
N ARG A 87 4.22 -15.21 18.05
CA ARG A 87 3.36 -14.02 17.93
C ARG A 87 3.27 -13.45 16.52
N GLY A 88 4.13 -13.88 15.60
CA GLY A 88 4.18 -13.35 14.22
C GLY A 88 2.86 -13.45 13.47
N ARG A 89 2.07 -14.50 13.73
CA ARG A 89 0.76 -14.73 13.09
C ARG A 89 -0.33 -13.74 13.51
N HIS A 90 -0.11 -13.00 14.60
CA HIS A 90 -1.07 -12.04 15.12
C HIS A 90 -0.81 -10.61 14.64
N TYR A 91 0.29 -10.38 13.90
CA TYR A 91 0.55 -9.10 13.25
C TYR A 91 -0.20 -9.02 11.92
N GLN A 92 -0.65 -7.81 11.58
CA GLN A 92 -1.30 -7.52 10.31
C GLN A 92 -0.44 -6.56 9.49
N VAL A 93 -0.41 -6.77 8.18
CA VAL A 93 0.13 -5.78 7.24
C VAL A 93 -1.04 -5.08 6.57
N LEU A 94 -1.13 -3.77 6.77
CA LEU A 94 -2.07 -2.90 6.11
C LEU A 94 -1.40 -2.20 4.94
N VAL A 95 -2.06 -2.20 3.79
CA VAL A 95 -1.64 -1.40 2.63
C VAL A 95 -2.80 -0.50 2.22
N GLY A 96 -2.52 0.78 2.00
CA GLY A 96 -3.55 1.76 1.67
C GLY A 96 -3.01 2.99 0.97
N LEU A 97 -3.92 3.79 0.40
CA LEU A 97 -3.57 5.09 -0.19
C LEU A 97 -3.25 6.08 0.93
N GLN A 98 -2.20 6.86 0.73
CA GLN A 98 -1.82 7.93 1.66
C GLN A 98 -2.48 9.22 1.18
N LEU A 99 -3.69 9.47 1.66
CA LEU A 99 -4.46 10.65 1.28
C LEU A 99 -3.92 11.92 1.96
N THR A 100 -4.05 13.05 1.27
CA THR A 100 -3.97 14.38 1.90
C THR A 100 -5.27 14.69 2.66
N PRO A 101 -5.28 15.67 3.58
CA PRO A 101 -6.51 16.09 4.26
C PRO A 101 -7.63 16.48 3.30
N GLU A 102 -7.31 17.18 2.21
CA GLU A 102 -8.28 17.64 1.21
C GLU A 102 -8.87 16.45 0.43
N GLN A 103 -8.04 15.44 0.12
CA GLN A 103 -8.49 14.21 -0.53
C GLN A 103 -9.37 13.37 0.39
N LEU A 104 -9.06 13.33 1.69
CA LEU A 104 -9.89 12.67 2.68
C LEU A 104 -11.27 13.35 2.77
N GLU A 105 -11.30 14.67 2.92
CA GLU A 105 -12.53 15.45 2.96
C GLU A 105 -13.36 15.28 1.67
N TYR A 106 -12.70 15.33 0.51
CA TYR A 106 -13.35 15.08 -0.78
C TYR A 106 -14.05 13.71 -0.84
N ASN A 107 -13.40 12.67 -0.29
CA ASN A 107 -13.93 11.31 -0.27
C ASN A 107 -15.05 11.14 0.77
N GLU A 108 -14.92 11.75 1.95
CA GLU A 108 -15.92 11.70 3.02
C GLU A 108 -17.21 12.44 2.64
N ALA A 109 -17.10 13.58 1.94
CA ALA A 109 -18.25 14.35 1.46
C ALA A 109 -19.09 13.61 0.38
N ARG A 110 -18.57 12.49 -0.15
CA ARG A 110 -19.20 11.69 -1.21
C ARG A 110 -19.62 10.30 -0.76
N ARG A 111 -19.61 10.06 0.56
CA ARG A 111 -20.04 8.80 1.16
C ARG A 111 -21.54 8.79 1.45
#